data_AF-X0U9K6-F1
#
_entry.id   AF-X0U9K6-F1
#
_cell.length_a   1.000
_cell.length_b   1.000
_cell.length_c   1.000
_cell.angle_alpha   90.00
_cell.angle_beta   90.00
_cell.angle_gamma   90.00
#
_symmetry.space_group_name_H-M   'P 1'
#
loop_
_entity.id
_entity.type
_entity.pdbx_description
1 polymer ?
#
loop_
_entity_poly.entity_id
_entity_poly.type
_entity_poly.pdbx_seq_one_letter_code
_entity_poly.pdbx_strand_id
1 'polypeptide(L)'
;EIGGRTIRLIERYELPAGRVAFDAGGGGKQIADRLHEQGHRVQIVGFGESAEAKLAYRNRRAELYGKLRELLNPDREGGVFALPPQAGHLRRELAVLPLQYDSEGRMQLPPKNASSPQGPSLRQLLGRSPDRADSLVLAVWGLSRPRPRIPVYEGPIAYIPDRRPRRPLTEEELNEFPEPFRGIIEMYQHPRYRQRWQD
;
A
#
# COMPACT_ATOMS: atom_id res chain seq x y z
N GLU A 1 -5.49 -10.00 -15.38
CA GLU A 1 -6.14 -9.39 -14.19
C GLU A 1 -5.17 -8.47 -13.44
N ILE A 2 -5.67 -7.51 -12.66
CA ILE A 2 -4.87 -6.53 -11.90
C ILE A 2 -4.04 -7.20 -10.80
N GLY A 3 -4.61 -8.12 -10.03
CA GLY A 3 -3.90 -8.82 -8.94
C GLY A 3 -2.60 -9.49 -9.41
N GLY A 4 -2.66 -10.30 -10.46
CA GLY A 4 -1.47 -10.93 -11.03
C GLY A 4 -0.44 -9.94 -11.62
N ARG A 5 -0.89 -8.78 -12.11
CA ARG A 5 0.04 -7.70 -12.54
C ARG A 5 0.75 -7.07 -11.34
N THR A 6 0.05 -6.89 -10.22
CA THR A 6 0.62 -6.37 -8.97
C THR A 6 1.70 -7.29 -8.43
N ILE A 7 1.46 -8.61 -8.38
CA ILE A 7 2.44 -9.60 -7.91
C ILE A 7 3.71 -9.54 -8.75
N ARG A 8 3.58 -9.51 -10.09
CA ARG A 8 4.75 -9.37 -10.98
C ARG A 8 5.53 -8.08 -10.75
N LEU A 9 4.87 -6.98 -10.38
CA LEU A 9 5.56 -5.72 -10.06
C LEU A 9 6.25 -5.79 -8.70
N ILE A 10 5.61 -6.41 -7.71
CA ILE A 10 6.20 -6.70 -6.39
C ILE A 10 7.50 -7.49 -6.56
N GLU A 11 7.46 -8.57 -7.35
CA GLU A 11 8.62 -9.43 -7.63
C GLU A 11 9.69 -8.68 -8.43
N ARG A 12 9.30 -8.03 -9.53
CA ARG A 12 10.25 -7.33 -10.42
C ARG A 12 11.05 -6.23 -9.73
N TYR A 13 10.43 -5.53 -8.78
CA TYR A 13 11.04 -4.40 -8.07
C TYR A 13 11.44 -4.75 -6.63
N GLU A 14 11.38 -6.04 -6.26
CA GLU A 14 11.76 -6.55 -4.93
C GLU A 14 11.08 -5.77 -3.78
N LEU A 15 9.82 -5.40 -3.99
CA LEU A 15 9.07 -4.59 -3.04
C LEU A 15 8.43 -5.48 -1.97
N PRO A 16 8.56 -5.14 -0.67
CA PRO A 16 7.72 -5.77 0.34
C PRO A 16 6.25 -5.48 0.03
N ALA A 17 5.37 -6.49 0.09
CA ALA A 17 3.94 -6.31 -0.20
C ALA A 17 3.30 -5.18 0.66
N GLY A 18 3.77 -5.01 1.90
CA GLY A 18 3.34 -3.93 2.79
C GLY A 18 3.70 -2.51 2.34
N ARG A 19 4.49 -2.34 1.27
CA ARG A 19 4.77 -1.06 0.61
C ARG A 19 3.83 -0.77 -0.56
N VAL A 20 3.01 -1.73 -0.96
CA VAL A 20 2.02 -1.57 -2.03
C VAL A 20 0.70 -1.13 -1.42
N ALA A 21 0.10 -0.07 -1.97
CA ALA A 21 -1.15 0.50 -1.48
C ALA A 21 -2.21 0.59 -2.59
N PHE A 22 -3.46 0.32 -2.22
CA PHE A 22 -4.63 0.46 -3.07
C PHE A 22 -5.59 1.50 -2.49
N ASP A 23 -6.22 2.31 -3.37
CA ASP A 23 -7.39 3.08 -2.97
C ASP A 23 -8.53 2.12 -2.63
N ALA A 24 -9.14 2.30 -1.46
CA ALA A 24 -10.32 1.53 -1.05
C ALA A 24 -11.52 1.79 -1.98
N GLY A 25 -11.59 2.98 -2.57
CA GLY A 25 -12.63 3.38 -3.50
C GLY A 25 -12.59 2.62 -4.83
N GLY A 26 -13.76 2.39 -5.43
CA GLY A 26 -13.86 1.93 -6.83
C GLY A 26 -13.40 0.50 -7.11
N GLY A 27 -13.30 -0.37 -6.10
CA GLY A 27 -12.99 -1.80 -6.26
C GLY A 27 -11.59 -2.24 -5.84
N GLY A 28 -10.71 -1.31 -5.43
CA GLY A 28 -9.36 -1.66 -4.96
C GLY A 28 -9.35 -2.56 -3.72
N LYS A 29 -10.37 -2.45 -2.85
CA LYS A 29 -10.55 -3.34 -1.69
C LYS A 29 -10.64 -4.82 -2.09
N GLN A 30 -11.45 -5.16 -3.09
CA GLN A 30 -11.63 -6.55 -3.53
C GLN A 30 -10.33 -7.16 -4.08
N ILE A 31 -9.51 -6.35 -4.73
CA ILE A 31 -8.20 -6.78 -5.23
C ILE A 31 -7.23 -6.99 -4.08
N ALA A 32 -7.22 -6.09 -3.10
CA ALA A 32 -6.40 -6.22 -1.91
C ALA A 32 -6.76 -7.45 -1.08
N ASP A 33 -8.06 -7.75 -0.91
CA ASP A 33 -8.54 -8.93 -0.19
C ASP A 33 -8.03 -10.22 -0.88
N ARG A 34 -8.13 -10.33 -2.21
CA ARG A 34 -7.56 -11.47 -2.98
C ARG A 34 -6.05 -11.59 -2.83
N LEU A 35 -5.33 -10.47 -2.83
CA LEU A 35 -3.88 -10.48 -2.60
C LEU A 35 -3.53 -10.94 -1.18
N HIS A 36 -4.35 -10.59 -0.18
CA HIS A 36 -4.19 -11.05 1.20
C HIS A 36 -4.41 -12.57 1.32
N GLU A 37 -5.40 -13.13 0.63
CA GLU A 37 -5.64 -14.58 0.56
C GLU A 37 -4.43 -15.33 -0.03
N GLN A 38 -3.75 -14.72 -0.99
CA GLN A 38 -2.52 -15.23 -1.61
C GLN A 38 -1.25 -15.00 -0.77
N GLY A 39 -1.36 -14.38 0.41
CA GLY A 39 -0.25 -14.14 1.33
C GLY A 39 0.47 -12.81 1.12
N HIS A 40 0.06 -11.98 0.16
CA HIS A 40 0.64 -10.65 -0.06
C HIS A 40 -0.10 -9.59 0.74
N ARG A 41 0.43 -9.22 1.92
CA ARG A 41 -0.16 -8.20 2.82
C ARG A 41 0.02 -6.76 2.29
N VAL A 42 -0.81 -6.37 1.33
CA VAL A 42 -0.86 -4.99 0.78
C VAL A 42 -1.65 -4.03 1.68
N GLN A 43 -1.45 -2.73 1.50
CA GLN A 43 -2.14 -1.67 2.22
C GLN A 43 -3.41 -1.22 1.49
N ILE A 44 -4.41 -0.79 2.25
CA ILE A 44 -5.65 -0.19 1.73
C ILE A 44 -5.76 1.22 2.31
N VAL A 45 -6.05 2.21 1.46
CA VAL A 45 -6.14 3.62 1.83
C VAL A 45 -7.46 4.19 1.35
N GLY A 46 -8.30 4.69 2.25
CA GLY A 46 -9.53 5.36 1.85
C GLY A 46 -9.29 6.84 1.57
N PHE A 47 -9.38 7.27 0.30
CA PHE A 47 -9.25 8.70 -0.03
C PHE A 47 -10.30 9.60 0.62
N GLY A 48 -11.49 9.08 0.91
CA GLY A 48 -12.56 9.80 1.61
C GLY A 48 -12.40 9.88 3.13
N GLU A 49 -11.39 9.21 3.71
CA GLU A 49 -11.18 9.21 5.15
C GLU A 49 -10.69 10.57 5.67
N SER A 50 -10.72 10.75 6.99
CA SER A 50 -10.12 11.92 7.63
C SER A 50 -8.60 11.94 7.41
N ALA A 51 -8.05 13.14 7.24
CA ALA A 51 -6.61 13.36 7.25
C ALA A 51 -6.00 13.08 8.64
N GLU A 52 -4.72 12.75 8.69
CA GLU A 52 -3.95 12.72 9.95
C GLU A 52 -3.75 14.16 10.46
N ALA A 53 -3.25 15.05 9.59
CA ALA A 53 -3.10 16.48 9.86
C ALA A 53 -4.40 17.25 9.57
N LYS A 54 -5.44 17.03 10.39
CA LYS A 54 -6.80 17.59 10.22
C LYS A 54 -6.87 19.12 10.17
N LEU A 55 -5.90 19.80 10.78
CA LEU A 55 -5.81 21.27 10.74
C LEU A 55 -5.29 21.80 9.40
N ALA A 56 -4.55 20.98 8.65
CA ALA A 56 -3.96 21.38 7.37
C ALA A 56 -4.74 20.86 6.17
N TYR A 57 -5.43 19.71 6.30
CA TYR A 57 -6.09 19.05 5.18
C TYR A 57 -7.52 18.62 5.51
N ARG A 58 -8.42 18.84 4.55
CA ARG A 58 -9.85 18.49 4.69
C ARG A 58 -10.09 16.98 4.76
N ASN A 59 -9.34 16.19 3.99
CA ASN A 59 -9.46 14.73 3.94
C ASN A 59 -8.14 14.06 3.60
N ARG A 60 -8.11 12.72 3.68
CA ARG A 60 -6.94 11.90 3.41
C ARG A 60 -6.39 12.17 2.01
N ARG A 61 -7.25 12.26 0.99
CA ARG A 61 -6.78 12.54 -0.37
C ARG A 61 -6.04 13.87 -0.47
N ALA A 62 -6.58 14.94 0.11
CA ALA A 62 -5.95 16.25 0.11
C ALA A 62 -4.58 16.21 0.81
N GLU A 63 -4.48 15.49 1.94
CA GLU A 63 -3.23 15.27 2.64
C GLU A 63 -2.17 14.56 1.78
N LEU A 64 -2.55 13.49 1.08
CA LEU A 64 -1.63 12.74 0.23
C LEU A 64 -1.06 13.59 -0.92
N TYR A 65 -1.91 14.42 -1.53
CA TYR A 65 -1.48 15.37 -2.57
C TYR A 65 -0.64 16.52 -1.99
N GLY A 66 -0.98 17.03 -0.80
CA GLY A 66 -0.19 18.03 -0.10
C GLY A 66 1.23 17.54 0.19
N LYS A 67 1.36 16.34 0.74
CA LYS A 67 2.66 15.69 0.96
C LYS A 67 3.44 15.46 -0.33
N LEU A 68 2.77 15.06 -1.43
CA LEU A 68 3.43 14.96 -2.74
C LEU A 68 3.92 16.33 -3.25
N ARG A 69 3.14 17.39 -3.04
CA ARG A 69 3.52 18.76 -3.43
C ARG A 69 4.78 19.22 -2.69
N GLU A 70 4.83 18.99 -1.38
CA GLU A 70 6.03 19.28 -0.57
C GLU A 70 7.23 18.47 -1.03
N LEU A 71 7.03 17.19 -1.35
CA LEU A 71 8.08 16.31 -1.85
C LEU A 71 8.63 16.78 -3.20
N LEU A 72 7.77 17.27 -4.10
CA LEU A 72 8.13 17.80 -5.42
C LEU A 72 8.70 19.22 -5.39
N ASN A 73 8.73 19.89 -4.22
CA ASN A 73 9.29 21.23 -4.11
C ASN A 73 10.81 21.18 -4.38
N PRO A 74 11.33 21.84 -5.44
CA PRO A 74 12.76 21.83 -5.73
C PRO A 74 13.59 22.49 -4.62
N ASP A 75 12.99 23.38 -3.84
CA ASP A 75 13.65 24.12 -2.75
C ASP A 75 13.65 23.35 -1.42
N ARG A 76 13.19 22.09 -1.37
CA ARG A 76 13.14 21.32 -0.13
C ARG A 76 14.54 20.97 0.38
N GLU A 77 14.70 21.03 1.69
CA GLU A 77 15.85 20.45 2.39
C GLU A 77 15.76 18.90 2.35
N GLY A 78 16.87 18.21 2.08
CA GLY A 78 16.91 16.74 2.00
C GLY A 78 16.83 16.14 0.59
N GLY A 79 17.10 16.94 -0.44
CA GLY A 79 17.38 16.47 -1.80
C GLY A 79 16.19 16.51 -2.76
N VAL A 80 16.49 16.35 -4.04
CA VAL A 80 15.51 16.49 -5.13
C VAL A 80 14.70 15.22 -5.31
N PHE A 81 13.38 15.34 -5.29
CA PHE A 81 12.46 14.30 -5.79
C PHE A 81 11.91 14.77 -7.13
N ALA A 82 12.26 14.06 -8.21
CA ALA A 82 11.88 14.43 -9.57
C ALA A 82 11.08 13.32 -10.24
N LEU A 83 10.12 13.72 -11.08
CA LEU A 83 9.41 12.79 -11.95
C LEU A 83 10.29 12.43 -13.16
N PRO A 84 10.27 11.16 -13.63
CA PRO A 84 11.03 10.74 -14.82
C PRO A 84 10.72 11.63 -16.04
N PRO A 85 11.70 12.01 -16.88
CA PRO A 85 11.48 12.88 -18.05
C PRO A 85 10.31 12.44 -18.95
N GLN A 86 10.17 11.13 -19.16
CA GLN A 86 9.13 10.49 -19.96
C GLN A 86 7.72 10.49 -19.32
N ALA A 87 7.56 10.97 -18.08
CA ALA A 87 6.28 10.96 -17.35
C ALA A 87 5.29 12.07 -17.80
N GLY A 88 5.18 12.33 -19.12
CA GLY A 88 4.37 13.42 -19.67
C GLY A 88 2.86 13.32 -19.35
N HIS A 89 2.30 12.11 -19.30
CA HIS A 89 0.90 11.92 -18.89
C HIS A 89 0.67 12.24 -17.41
N LEU A 90 1.60 11.85 -16.54
CA LEU A 90 1.53 12.12 -15.11
C LEU A 90 1.67 13.64 -14.84
N ARG A 91 2.62 14.31 -15.51
CA ARG A 91 2.75 15.78 -15.40
C ARG A 91 1.47 16.51 -15.80
N ARG A 92 0.83 16.08 -16.89
CA ARG A 92 -0.47 16.63 -17.31
C ARG A 92 -1.57 16.41 -16.27
N GLU A 93 -1.60 15.24 -15.62
CA GLU A 93 -2.57 14.99 -14.55
C GLU A 93 -2.31 15.88 -13.32
N LEU A 94 -1.05 16.09 -12.94
CA LEU A 94 -0.67 16.91 -11.79
C LEU A 94 -0.80 18.42 -12.02
N ALA A 95 -0.48 18.91 -13.22
CA ALA A 95 -0.44 20.34 -13.54
C ALA A 95 -1.81 21.03 -13.49
N VAL A 96 -2.89 20.26 -13.59
CA VAL A 96 -4.27 20.78 -13.66
C VAL A 96 -4.93 20.85 -12.28
N LEU A 97 -4.31 20.27 -11.25
CA LEU A 97 -4.90 20.22 -9.90
C LEU A 97 -4.83 21.60 -9.24
N PRO A 98 -5.97 22.28 -9.00
CA PRO A 98 -5.95 23.58 -8.36
C PRO A 98 -5.64 23.41 -6.87
N LEU A 99 -4.86 24.34 -6.33
CA LEU A 99 -4.67 24.47 -4.90
C LEU A 99 -5.87 25.22 -4.32
N GLN A 100 -6.73 24.50 -3.59
CA GLN A 100 -7.94 25.06 -2.98
C GLN A 100 -7.90 24.90 -1.47
N TYR A 101 -8.61 25.79 -0.79
CA TYR A 101 -8.78 25.78 0.66
C TYR A 101 -10.26 25.90 1.01
N ASP A 102 -10.67 25.28 2.11
CA ASP A 102 -12.00 25.50 2.67
C ASP A 102 -12.05 26.77 3.54
N SER A 103 -13.23 27.06 4.10
CA SER A 103 -13.44 28.22 4.98
C SER A 103 -12.63 28.17 6.28
N GLU A 104 -12.13 26.99 6.67
CA GLU A 104 -11.28 26.78 7.85
C GLU A 104 -9.79 26.85 7.49
N GLY A 105 -9.44 27.15 6.24
CA GLY A 105 -8.05 27.24 5.77
C GLY A 105 -7.41 25.87 5.52
N ARG A 106 -8.17 24.77 5.50
CA ARG A 106 -7.64 23.43 5.21
C ARG A 106 -7.54 23.23 3.71
N MET A 107 -6.42 22.67 3.25
CA MET A 107 -6.26 22.29 1.85
C MET A 107 -7.30 21.24 1.46
N GLN A 108 -7.92 21.46 0.31
CA GLN A 108 -8.88 20.56 -0.30
C GLN A 108 -8.58 20.38 -1.78
N LEU A 109 -9.00 19.24 -2.33
CA LEU A 109 -9.03 19.01 -3.78
C LEU A 109 -10.46 19.16 -4.29
N PRO A 110 -10.63 19.53 -5.57
CA PRO A 110 -11.94 19.47 -6.21
C PRO A 110 -12.55 18.07 -6.09
N PRO A 111 -13.89 17.96 -6.09
CA PRO A 111 -14.53 16.66 -6.05
C PRO A 111 -14.16 15.85 -7.30
N LYS A 112 -14.19 14.51 -7.20
CA LYS A 112 -13.81 13.64 -8.33
C LYS A 112 -14.75 13.79 -9.52
N ASN A 113 -16.06 13.76 -9.25
CA ASN A 113 -17.10 13.68 -10.29
C ASN A 113 -18.01 14.91 -10.33
N ALA A 114 -18.52 15.34 -9.17
CA ALA A 114 -19.47 16.45 -9.08
C ALA A 114 -18.77 17.81 -9.10
N SER A 115 -19.36 18.78 -9.78
CA SER A 115 -18.95 20.18 -9.65
C SER A 115 -19.27 20.68 -8.24
N SER A 116 -18.55 21.70 -7.79
CA SER A 116 -18.79 22.37 -6.53
C SER A 116 -19.00 23.87 -6.77
N PRO A 117 -19.54 24.62 -5.78
CA PRO A 117 -19.52 26.08 -5.85
C PRO A 117 -18.11 26.67 -6.01
N GLN A 118 -17.07 25.91 -5.63
CA GLN A 118 -15.66 26.30 -5.78
C GLN A 118 -15.07 25.98 -7.17
N GLY A 119 -15.87 25.43 -8.10
CA GLY A 119 -15.45 25.18 -9.48
C GLY A 119 -15.67 23.75 -9.98
N PRO A 120 -15.11 23.43 -11.17
CA PRO A 120 -15.30 22.14 -11.83
C PRO A 120 -14.67 20.98 -11.06
N SER A 121 -15.19 19.77 -11.30
CA SER A 121 -14.64 18.53 -10.74
C SER A 121 -13.32 18.16 -11.40
N LEU A 122 -12.54 17.28 -10.76
CA LEU A 122 -11.29 16.78 -11.34
C LEU A 122 -11.51 16.12 -12.70
N ARG A 123 -12.61 15.37 -12.85
CA ARG A 123 -12.93 14.73 -14.12
C ARG A 123 -13.30 15.74 -15.20
N GLN A 124 -13.95 16.85 -14.85
CA GLN A 124 -14.26 17.93 -15.80
C GLN A 124 -12.98 18.67 -16.22
N LEU A 125 -12.08 18.93 -15.27
CA LEU A 125 -10.79 19.57 -15.53
C LEU A 125 -9.87 18.72 -16.42
N LEU A 126 -9.82 17.41 -16.19
CA LEU A 126 -8.90 16.50 -16.88
C LEU A 126 -9.52 15.75 -18.07
N GLY A 127 -10.85 15.77 -18.20
CA GLY A 127 -11.61 14.90 -19.11
C GLY A 127 -11.61 13.41 -18.72
N ARG A 128 -10.88 13.02 -17.68
CA ARG A 128 -10.67 11.63 -17.21
C ARG A 128 -10.31 11.58 -15.73
N SER A 129 -10.25 10.37 -15.15
CA SER A 129 -9.77 10.17 -13.78
C SER A 129 -8.25 10.36 -13.71
N PRO A 130 -7.69 11.01 -12.66
CA PRO A 130 -6.25 11.21 -12.47
C PRO A 130 -5.55 9.95 -11.93
N ASP A 131 -5.71 8.81 -12.61
CA ASP A 131 -5.32 7.51 -12.04
C ASP A 131 -3.80 7.38 -11.81
N ARG A 132 -2.95 8.07 -12.61
CA ARG A 132 -1.49 8.02 -12.42
C ARG A 132 -1.07 8.87 -11.24
N ALA A 133 -1.67 10.05 -11.10
CA ALA A 133 -1.42 10.91 -9.96
C ALA A 133 -1.91 10.27 -8.65
N ASP A 134 -3.11 9.67 -8.66
CA ASP A 134 -3.65 8.91 -7.53
C ASP A 134 -2.73 7.71 -7.17
N SER A 135 -2.18 7.02 -8.18
CA SER A 135 -1.20 5.94 -7.96
C SER A 135 0.11 6.45 -7.36
N LEU A 136 0.62 7.60 -7.80
CA LEU A 136 1.85 8.20 -7.28
C LEU A 136 1.70 8.60 -5.81
N VAL A 137 0.59 9.26 -5.44
CA VAL A 137 0.39 9.70 -4.06
C VAL A 137 0.27 8.51 -3.10
N LEU A 138 -0.33 7.40 -3.54
CA LEU A 138 -0.36 6.15 -2.78
C LEU A 138 1.04 5.53 -2.63
N ALA A 139 1.86 5.56 -3.68
CA ALA A 139 3.24 5.08 -3.62
C ALA A 139 4.09 5.91 -2.66
N VAL A 140 3.99 7.24 -2.71
CA VAL A 140 4.69 8.15 -1.77
C VAL A 140 4.22 7.89 -0.34
N TRP A 141 2.92 7.69 -0.13
CA TRP A 141 2.39 7.32 1.19
C TRP A 141 2.97 6.00 1.71
N GLY A 142 3.00 4.95 0.88
CA GLY A 142 3.58 3.65 1.25
C GLY A 142 5.09 3.72 1.52
N LEU A 143 5.81 4.63 0.86
CA LEU A 143 7.22 4.92 1.13
C LEU A 143 7.43 5.67 2.46
N SER A 144 6.54 6.60 2.78
CA SER A 144 6.65 7.43 3.98
C SER A 144 6.37 6.68 5.29
N ARG A 145 5.61 5.58 5.24
CA ARG A 145 5.27 4.82 6.44
C ARG A 145 6.42 3.93 6.91
N PRO A 146 6.61 3.79 8.24
CA PRO A 146 7.54 2.80 8.77
C PRO A 146 7.17 1.44 8.21
N ARG A 147 8.18 0.61 7.91
CA ARG A 147 7.93 -0.77 7.47
C ARG A 147 6.91 -1.36 8.45
N PRO A 148 5.79 -1.95 7.96
CA PRO A 148 4.87 -2.61 8.87
C PRO A 148 5.71 -3.55 9.71
N ARG A 149 5.69 -3.33 11.03
CA ARG A 149 6.28 -4.27 11.97
C ARG A 149 5.49 -5.55 11.75
N ILE A 150 6.01 -6.43 10.91
CA ILE A 150 5.76 -7.86 11.12
C ILE A 150 6.17 -8.02 12.59
N PRO A 151 5.29 -8.48 13.49
CA PRO A 151 5.73 -8.84 14.82
C PRO A 151 6.89 -9.79 14.58
N VAL A 152 8.11 -9.32 14.83
CA VAL A 152 9.24 -10.21 14.89
C VAL A 152 8.88 -11.00 16.13
N TYR A 153 8.38 -12.21 15.93
CA TYR A 153 8.31 -13.14 17.03
C TYR A 153 9.76 -13.25 17.48
N GLU A 154 10.08 -12.74 18.67
CA GLU A 154 11.44 -12.81 19.25
C GLU A 154 11.77 -14.24 19.71
N GLY A 155 10.83 -15.17 19.53
CA GLY A 155 11.15 -16.59 19.49
C GLY A 155 11.91 -16.93 18.20
N PRO A 156 12.79 -17.93 18.22
CA PRO A 156 13.61 -18.23 17.08
C PRO A 156 12.68 -18.58 15.91
N ILE A 157 12.92 -17.98 14.75
CA ILE A 157 12.07 -18.19 13.57
C ILE A 157 12.62 -19.42 12.85
N ALA A 158 11.85 -20.50 12.80
CA ALA A 158 12.06 -21.60 11.88
C ALA A 158 11.70 -21.12 10.45
N TYR A 159 12.52 -20.25 9.88
CA TYR A 159 12.42 -19.84 8.50
C TYR A 159 13.32 -20.76 7.69
N ILE A 160 12.74 -21.68 6.92
CA ILE A 160 13.46 -22.35 5.84
C ILE A 160 13.33 -21.43 4.61
N PRO A 161 14.40 -20.73 4.19
CA PRO A 161 14.38 -19.92 2.98
C PRO A 161 14.60 -20.86 1.80
N ASP A 162 13.60 -21.65 1.40
CA ASP A 162 13.50 -22.01 0.00
C ASP A 162 12.17 -22.64 -0.39
N ARG A 163 11.88 -22.48 -1.67
CA ARG A 163 10.76 -22.91 -2.51
C ARG A 163 10.35 -24.39 -2.38
N ARG A 164 9.98 -24.88 -1.20
CA ARG A 164 9.40 -26.21 -1.04
C ARG A 164 7.88 -26.12 -0.93
N PRO A 165 7.12 -27.06 -1.53
CA PRO A 165 5.67 -27.11 -1.38
C PRO A 165 5.31 -27.14 0.10
N ARG A 166 4.17 -26.51 0.46
CA ARG A 166 3.60 -26.49 1.82
C ARG A 166 3.19 -27.90 2.24
N ARG A 167 4.15 -28.78 2.51
CA ARG A 167 3.97 -30.11 3.12
C ARG A 167 4.35 -30.04 4.59
N PRO A 168 3.77 -30.88 5.45
CA PRO A 168 4.28 -31.09 6.80
C PRO A 168 5.77 -31.47 6.76
N LEU A 169 6.56 -30.90 7.67
CA LEU A 169 7.95 -31.29 7.86
C LEU A 169 8.02 -32.76 8.30
N THR A 170 9.02 -33.50 7.83
CA THR A 170 9.27 -34.86 8.33
C THR A 170 9.83 -34.84 9.76
N GLU A 171 9.77 -35.97 10.47
CA GLU A 171 10.38 -36.08 11.81
C GLU A 171 11.89 -35.81 11.78
N GLU A 172 12.57 -36.20 10.70
CA GLU A 172 13.99 -35.90 10.49
C GLU A 172 14.25 -34.40 10.34
N GLU A 173 13.46 -33.70 9.51
CA GLU A 173 13.54 -32.24 9.32
C GLU A 173 13.21 -31.49 10.62
N LEU A 174 12.31 -32.03 11.45
CA LEU A 174 11.94 -31.44 12.75
C LEU A 174 13.08 -31.57 13.77
N ASN A 175 13.85 -32.66 13.73
CA ASN A 175 14.97 -32.90 14.64
C ASN A 175 16.21 -32.06 14.33
N GLU A 176 16.29 -31.42 13.15
CA GLU A 176 17.35 -30.47 12.81
C GLU A 176 17.18 -29.09 13.48
N PHE A 177 16.02 -28.81 14.08
CA PHE A 177 15.78 -27.53 14.74
C PHE A 177 16.44 -27.47 16.13
N PRO A 178 17.12 -26.37 16.49
CA PRO A 178 17.71 -26.18 17.81
C PRO A 178 16.71 -26.41 18.97
N GLU A 179 17.20 -26.82 20.14
CA GLU A 179 16.37 -27.18 21.30
C GLU A 179 15.25 -26.19 21.74
N PRO A 180 15.28 -24.85 21.54
CA PRO A 180 14.12 -24.01 21.84
C PRO A 180 12.88 -24.28 20.95
N PHE A 181 13.00 -25.10 19.90
CA PHE A 181 11.93 -25.35 18.94
C PHE A 181 11.09 -26.60 19.20
N ARG A 182 11.46 -27.47 20.16
CA ARG A 182 10.67 -28.69 20.46
C ARG A 182 9.21 -28.42 20.82
N GLY A 183 8.91 -27.30 21.48
CA GLY A 183 7.54 -26.91 21.79
C GLY A 183 6.68 -26.60 20.54
N ILE A 184 7.32 -26.19 19.43
CA ILE A 184 6.65 -26.01 18.13
C ILE A 184 6.39 -27.38 17.49
N ILE A 185 7.34 -28.32 17.62
CA ILE A 185 7.20 -29.71 17.14
C ILE A 185 6.00 -30.39 17.79
N GLU A 186 5.86 -30.27 19.12
CA GLU A 186 4.71 -30.81 19.87
C GLU A 186 3.38 -30.17 19.45
N MET A 187 3.36 -28.86 19.16
CA MET A 187 2.18 -28.17 18.64
C MET A 187 1.71 -28.73 17.30
N TYR A 188 2.63 -29.00 16.36
CA TYR A 188 2.29 -29.58 15.05
C TYR A 188 1.89 -31.06 15.13
N GLN A 189 2.39 -31.79 16.12
CA GLN A 189 2.02 -33.19 16.35
C GLN A 189 0.66 -33.34 17.06
N HIS A 190 0.14 -32.27 17.68
CA HIS A 190 -1.12 -32.27 18.40
C HIS A 190 -2.33 -32.57 17.46
N PRO A 191 -3.24 -33.50 17.84
CA PRO A 191 -4.33 -33.99 16.97
C PRO A 191 -5.20 -32.90 16.30
N ARG A 192 -5.44 -31.79 17.02
CA ARG A 192 -6.18 -30.61 16.50
C ARG A 192 -5.60 -30.01 15.21
N TYR A 193 -4.29 -30.07 15.00
CA TYR A 193 -3.65 -29.49 13.81
C TYR A 193 -3.42 -30.53 12.71
N ARG A 194 -3.39 -31.82 13.07
CA ARG A 194 -3.23 -32.94 12.14
C ARG A 194 -4.47 -33.15 11.25
N GLN A 195 -5.67 -32.86 11.77
CA GLN A 195 -6.94 -33.04 11.05
C GLN A 195 -7.19 -32.04 9.92
N ARG A 196 -6.51 -30.87 9.90
CA ARG A 196 -6.81 -29.81 8.94
C ARG A 196 -6.23 -30.02 7.53
N TRP A 197 -5.46 -31.09 7.32
CA TRP A 197 -4.67 -31.30 6.10
C TRP A 197 -4.79 -32.72 5.51
N GLN A 198 -5.79 -33.50 5.93
CA GLN A 198 -6.08 -34.83 5.36
C GLN A 198 -7.25 -34.82 4.36
N ASP A 199 -7.82 -33.66 4.05
CA ASP A 199 -8.80 -33.42 2.98
C ASP A 199 -8.21 -32.45 1.94
#